data_AF-A0A9D4NPQ9-F1
#
_entry.id   AF-A0A9D4NPQ9-F1
#
_cell.length_a   1.000
_cell.length_b   1.000
_cell.length_c   1.000
_cell.angle_alpha   90.00
_cell.angle_beta   90.00
_cell.angle_gamma   90.00
#
_symmetry.space_group_name_H-M   'P 1'
#
loop_
_entity.id
_entity.type
_entity.pdbx_description
1 polymer ?
#
loop_
_entity_poly.entity_id
_entity_poly.type
_entity_poly.pdbx_seq_one_letter_code
_entity_poly.pdbx_strand_id
1 'polypeptide(L)' 'MGEPINCVLEGVDKMFHEPIGCGEQNMIRTAPIVYGMYFLKQTGTMEAKHEDSGTTKMRNGITRQL' A
#
# COMPACT_ATOMS: atom_id res chain seq x y z
N MET A 1 5.63 6.21 16.48
CA MET A 1 4.19 6.43 16.19
C MET A 1 3.71 5.23 15.39
N GLY A 2 2.49 4.73 15.61
CA GLY A 2 1.95 3.59 14.87
C GLY A 2 1.56 3.95 13.42
N GLU A 3 1.48 2.96 12.54
CA GLU A 3 1.15 3.15 11.11
C GLU A 3 -0.11 4.00 10.84
N PRO A 4 -1.23 3.89 11.60
CA PRO A 4 -2.40 4.73 11.37
C PRO A 4 -2.15 6.22 11.62
N ILE A 5 -1.28 6.55 12.59
CA ILE A 5 -0.94 7.94 12.91
C ILE A 5 -0.11 8.53 11.78
N ASN A 6 0.88 7.79 11.27
CA ASN A 6 1.71 8.25 10.16
C ASN A 6 0.85 8.43 8.88
N CYS A 7 -0.13 7.55 8.64
CA CYS A 7 -1.08 7.70 7.53
C CYS A 7 -1.85 9.03 7.60
N VAL A 8 -2.33 9.39 8.80
CA VAL A 8 -3.12 10.61 9.00
C VAL A 8 -2.25 11.87 8.89
N LEU A 9 -1.03 11.83 9.41
CA LEU A 9 -0.14 13.00 9.48
C LEU A 9 0.66 13.22 8.20
N GLU A 10 1.07 12.15 7.51
CA GLU A 10 2.08 12.23 6.45
C GLU A 10 1.59 11.68 5.09
N GLY A 11 0.43 11.03 5.04
CA GLY A 11 -0.16 10.49 3.81
C GLY A 11 -0.35 8.97 3.82
N VAL A 12 -1.32 8.51 3.05
CA VAL A 12 -1.72 7.09 2.97
C VAL A 12 -0.61 6.18 2.43
N ASP A 13 0.33 6.74 1.67
CA ASP A 13 1.48 6.05 1.11
C ASP A 13 2.49 5.59 2.17
N LYS A 14 2.42 6.13 3.40
CA LYS A 14 3.21 5.63 4.53
C LYS A 14 2.87 4.19 4.92
N MET A 15 1.70 3.69 4.55
CA MET A 15 1.32 2.29 4.76
C MET A 15 1.81 1.37 3.63
N PHE A 16 2.49 1.89 2.59
CA PHE A 16 2.93 1.09 1.44
C PHE A 16 4.25 0.37 1.74
N HIS A 17 4.16 -0.68 2.55
CA HIS A 17 5.29 -1.53 2.92
C HIS A 17 5.51 -2.67 1.92
N GLU A 18 6.76 -3.09 1.74
CA GLU A 18 7.07 -4.24 0.86
C GLU A 18 6.35 -5.51 1.35
N PRO A 19 5.57 -6.19 0.49
CA PRO A 19 4.94 -7.46 0.83
C PRO A 19 5.97 -8.56 1.05
N ILE A 20 5.96 -9.16 2.23
CA ILE A 20 6.91 -10.20 2.65
C ILE A 20 6.22 -11.24 3.53
N GLY A 21 6.88 -12.39 3.72
CA GLY A 21 6.42 -13.46 4.60
C GLY A 21 5.48 -14.46 3.94
N CYS A 22 4.86 -15.32 4.76
CA CYS A 22 3.82 -16.28 4.35
C CYS A 22 2.48 -15.57 4.09
N GLY A 23 1.48 -16.30 3.59
CA GLY A 23 0.21 -15.72 3.10
C GLY A 23 -0.41 -14.64 4.00
N GLU A 24 -0.55 -14.89 5.30
CA GLU A 24 -1.08 -13.89 6.25
C GLU A 24 -0.20 -12.63 6.34
N GLN A 25 1.11 -12.80 6.50
CA GLN A 25 2.07 -11.70 6.60
C GLN A 25 2.14 -10.89 5.30
N ASN A 26 2.06 -11.57 4.15
CA ASN A 26 2.00 -10.96 2.84
C ASN A 26 0.72 -10.13 2.68
N MET A 27 -0.43 -10.66 3.10
CA MET A 27 -1.72 -9.97 3.02
C MET A 27 -1.85 -8.79 3.97
N ILE A 28 -1.27 -8.86 5.18
CA ILE A 28 -1.21 -7.73 6.13
C ILE A 28 -0.59 -6.49 5.48
N ARG A 29 0.37 -6.67 4.57
CA ARG A 29 1.04 -5.56 3.86
C ARG A 29 0.41 -5.24 2.51
N THR A 30 -0.07 -6.24 1.80
CA THR A 30 -0.66 -6.09 0.47
C THR A 30 -2.01 -5.38 0.53
N ALA A 31 -2.87 -5.73 1.49
CA ALA A 31 -4.21 -5.15 1.57
C ALA A 31 -4.20 -3.61 1.80
N PRO A 32 -3.39 -3.05 2.72
CA PRO A 32 -3.25 -1.59 2.85
C PRO A 32 -2.82 -0.88 1.57
N ILE A 33 -1.92 -1.48 0.78
CA ILE A 33 -1.50 -0.91 -0.51
C ILE A 33 -2.68 -0.85 -1.48
N VAL A 34 -3.45 -1.94 -1.60
CA VAL A 34 -4.60 -2.01 -2.52
C VAL A 34 -5.65 -0.95 -2.14
N TYR A 35 -6.03 -0.88 -0.86
CA TYR A 35 -7.04 0.08 -0.41
C TYR A 35 -6.54 1.53 -0.45
N GLY A 36 -5.26 1.78 -0.14
CA GLY A 36 -4.69 3.12 -0.24
C GLY A 36 -4.58 3.60 -1.68
N MET A 37 -4.15 2.74 -2.62
CA MET A 37 -4.15 3.05 -4.06
C MET A 37 -5.56 3.32 -4.59
N TYR A 38 -6.54 2.50 -4.17
CA TYR A 38 -7.94 2.72 -4.52
C TYR A 38 -8.45 4.07 -3.98
N PHE A 39 -8.18 4.37 -2.71
CA PHE A 39 -8.55 5.64 -2.08
C PHE A 39 -7.99 6.84 -2.83
N LEU A 40 -6.67 6.88 -3.07
CA LEU A 40 -6.00 7.97 -3.79
C LEU A 40 -6.58 8.20 -5.19
N LYS A 41 -6.93 7.11 -5.88
CA LYS A 41 -7.54 7.18 -7.20
C LYS A 41 -8.97 7.74 -7.15
N GLN A 42 -9.76 7.35 -6.15
CA GLN A 42 -11.14 7.85 -5.99
C GLN A 42 -11.20 9.31 -5.55
N THR A 43 -10.24 9.76 -4.73
CA THR A 43 -10.18 11.15 -4.25
C THR A 43 -9.47 12.09 -5.21
N GLY A 44 -8.85 11.58 -6.28
CA GLY A 44 -8.06 12.39 -7.22
C GLY A 44 -6.76 12.93 -6.62
N THR A 45 -6.30 12.38 -5.50
CA THR A 45 -5.06 12.80 -4.80
C THR A 45 -3.86 11.94 -5.16
N MET A 46 -3.95 11.18 -6.25
CA MET A 46 -2.87 10.34 -6.75
C MET A 46 -1.78 11.20 -7.40
N GLU A 47 -0.52 10.88 -7.12
CA GLU A 47 0.68 11.58 -7.60
C GLU A 47 1.60 10.52 -8.19
N ALA A 48 2.56 10.91 -9.04
CA ALA A 48 3.48 9.97 -9.68
C ALA A 48 4.20 9.05 -8.68
N LYS A 49 4.61 9.59 -7.52
CA LYS A 49 5.26 8.82 -6.45
C LYS A 49 4.40 7.68 -5.90
N HIS A 50 3.07 7.89 -5.86
CA HIS A 50 2.10 6.89 -5.41
C HIS A 50 1.98 5.77 -6.43
N GLU A 51 1.92 6.12 -7.72
CA GLU A 51 1.78 5.17 -8.81
C GLU A 51 3.02 4.29 -8.97
N ASP A 52 4.22 4.88 -8.94
CA ASP A 52 5.48 4.16 -9.06
C ASP A 52 5.69 3.15 -7.92
N SER A 53 5.52 3.61 -6.67
CA SER A 53 5.76 2.78 -5.49
C SER A 53 4.61 1.79 -5.24
N GLY A 54 3.37 2.28 -5.25
CA GLY A 54 2.19 1.50 -4.92
C GLY A 54 1.90 0.41 -5.94
N THR A 55 2.02 0.71 -7.24
CA THR A 55 1.76 -0.30 -8.29
C THR A 55 2.78 -1.44 -8.24
N THR A 56 4.06 -1.12 -8.05
CA THR A 56 5.12 -2.12 -7.95
C THR A 56 4.89 -3.05 -6.76
N LYS A 57 4.65 -2.47 -5.57
CA LYS A 57 4.41 -3.26 -4.36
C LYS A 57 3.12 -4.06 -4.43
N MET A 58 2.05 -3.49 -4.97
CA MET A 58 0.78 -4.20 -5.18
C MET A 58 0.96 -5.43 -6.08
N ARG A 59 1.65 -5.26 -7.22
CA ARG A 59 1.95 -6.39 -8.14
C ARG A 59 2.77 -7.47 -7.45
N ASN A 60 3.79 -7.08 -6.68
CA ASN A 60 4.61 -8.02 -5.93
C ASN A 60 3.77 -8.81 -4.92
N GLY A 61 2.92 -8.14 -4.14
CA GLY A 61 2.09 -8.78 -3.12
C GLY A 61 1.08 -9.77 -3.70
N ILE A 62 0.41 -9.39 -4.79
CA ILE A 62 -0.54 -10.28 -5.49
C ILE A 62 0.18 -11.49 -6.09
N THR A 63 1.32 -11.26 -6.77
CA THR A 63 2.11 -12.36 -7.38
C THR A 63 2.62 -13.35 -6.34
N ARG A 64 2.93 -12.89 -5.11
CA ARG A 64 3.39 -13.76 -4.02
C ARG A 64 2.26 -14.57 -3.37
N GLN A 65 1.02 -14.13 -3.51
CA GLN A 65 -0.15 -14.76 -2.88
C GLN A 65 -0.76 -15.87 -3.75
N LEU A 66 -0.59 -15.75 -5.06
CA LEU A 66 -1.03 -16.71 -6.08
C LEU A 66 0.05 -17.76 -6.31
#